data_AF-L1I8Z0-F1
#
_entry.id   AF-L1I8Z0-F1
#
_cell.length_a   1.000
_cell.length_b   1.000
_cell.length_c   1.000
_cell.angle_alpha   90.00
_cell.angle_beta   90.00
_cell.angle_gamma   90.00
#
_symmetry.space_group_name_H-M   'P 1'
#
loop_
_entity.id
_entity.type
_entity.pdbx_description
1 polymer ?
#
loop_
_entity_poly.entity_id
_entity_poly.type
_entity_poly.pdbx_seq_one_letter_code
_entity_poly.pdbx_strand_id
1 'polypeptide(L)'
;MFMTVANAFVVLLLITAIYAVLACMLFKSRDEVLFGKFSAAFFSMFQVCTGDGWSTDVVRPMFGESGVVSGYFLLNVVVAVLLDEFASAVETEKRRMKEKKNMLDVASAPHFLDPLLEFLAQYQTEKDLKDKIRVVFDVTNSFFSLPSHLKGLLYQILDGDDNETLTYDKFVEDWEDLMETTPQTTGKSEICWKDFEGVMLGQLNEFACRQAVTTGSQQDISGQVVRSRDQKRDQEAHQEGDASASSSPGNSEQATLDLVHQNAVMIAFEPDMSQKQLYLQDNGDDDEDNLNEDDDDDEDCEGNGEEILYEAGCA
;
A
#
# COMPACT_ATOMS: atom_id res chain seq x y z
N MET A 1 16.13 -2.13 -11.61
CA MET A 1 17.55 -1.74 -11.49
C MET A 1 18.20 -1.45 -12.84
N PHE A 2 18.06 -2.30 -13.87
CA PHE A 2 18.66 -2.00 -15.19
C PHE A 2 18.02 -0.78 -15.89
N MET A 3 16.70 -0.60 -15.75
CA MET A 3 15.95 0.53 -16.32
C MET A 3 16.37 1.88 -15.73
N THR A 4 16.68 1.93 -14.42
CA THR A 4 17.11 3.17 -13.75
C THR A 4 18.52 3.59 -14.17
N VAL A 5 19.42 2.62 -14.34
CA VAL A 5 20.79 2.87 -14.84
C VAL A 5 20.76 3.32 -16.30
N ALA A 6 19.92 2.70 -17.14
CA ALA A 6 19.75 3.11 -18.53
C ALA A 6 19.22 4.55 -18.64
N ASN A 7 18.25 4.93 -17.81
CA ASN A 7 17.72 6.30 -17.80
C ASN A 7 18.79 7.33 -17.42
N ALA A 8 19.57 7.08 -16.37
CA ALA A 8 20.68 7.94 -15.98
C ALA A 8 21.76 8.04 -17.08
N PHE A 9 22.04 6.94 -17.78
CA PHE A 9 22.99 6.93 -18.89
C PHE A 9 22.51 7.77 -20.09
N VAL A 10 21.21 7.77 -20.39
CA VAL A 10 20.63 8.63 -21.44
C VAL A 10 20.75 10.11 -21.07
N VAL A 11 20.46 10.46 -19.81
CA VAL A 11 20.62 11.83 -19.31
C VAL A 11 22.08 12.27 -19.39
N LEU A 12 23.03 11.40 -19.02
CA LEU A 12 24.46 11.68 -19.12
C LEU A 12 24.88 11.96 -20.57
N LEU A 13 24.49 11.10 -21.53
CA LEU A 13 24.80 11.29 -22.95
C LEU A 13 24.20 12.58 -23.51
N LEU A 14 22.98 12.94 -23.09
CA LEU A 14 22.33 14.19 -23.50
C LEU A 14 23.12 15.41 -23.03
N ILE A 15 23.52 15.42 -21.75
CA ILE A 15 24.33 16.49 -21.18
C ILE A 15 25.68 16.59 -21.90
N THR A 16 26.37 15.46 -22.12
CA THR A 16 27.63 15.43 -22.89
C THR A 16 27.45 15.97 -24.31
N ALA A 17 26.33 15.71 -24.97
CA ALA A 17 26.03 16.26 -26.30
C ALA A 17 25.89 17.78 -26.28
N ILE A 18 25.22 18.36 -25.28
CA ILE A 18 25.08 19.81 -25.13
C ILE A 18 26.46 20.45 -24.93
N TYR A 19 27.28 19.90 -24.02
CA TYR A 19 28.64 20.40 -23.78
C TYR A 19 29.55 20.24 -25.00
N ALA A 20 29.40 19.18 -25.79
CA ALA A 20 30.15 18.99 -27.02
C ALA A 20 29.85 20.07 -28.07
N VAL A 21 28.58 20.49 -28.22
CA VAL A 21 28.22 21.61 -29.09
C VAL A 21 28.87 22.90 -28.59
N LEU A 22 28.78 23.19 -27.29
CA LEU A 22 29.43 24.37 -26.70
C LEU A 22 30.95 24.35 -26.89
N ALA A 23 31.58 23.20 -26.70
CA ALA A 23 33.01 23.03 -26.88
C ALA A 23 33.45 23.24 -28.33
N CYS A 24 32.68 22.73 -29.30
CA CYS A 24 32.89 23.03 -30.71
C CYS A 24 32.80 24.54 -31.00
N MET A 25 31.87 25.26 -30.38
CA MET A 25 31.74 26.70 -30.62
C MET A 25 32.88 27.51 -30.00
N LEU A 26 33.37 27.10 -28.83
CA LEU A 26 34.38 27.86 -28.06
C LEU A 26 35.82 27.51 -28.43
N PHE A 27 36.12 26.22 -28.65
CA PHE A 27 37.49 25.70 -28.73
C PHE A 27 37.90 25.23 -30.13
N LYS A 28 37.01 25.26 -31.12
CA LYS A 28 37.33 24.88 -32.50
C LYS A 28 38.54 25.64 -33.07
N SER A 29 38.70 26.92 -32.73
CA SER A 29 39.83 27.72 -33.20
C SER A 29 41.16 27.41 -32.48
N ARG A 30 41.12 26.74 -31.32
CA ARG A 30 42.31 26.40 -30.53
C ARG A 30 42.84 25.00 -30.86
N ASP A 31 41.96 24.02 -30.94
CA ASP A 31 42.31 22.65 -31.32
C ASP A 31 41.21 22.05 -32.17
N GLU A 32 41.47 22.06 -33.47
CA GLU A 32 40.54 21.55 -34.47
C GLU A 32 40.49 20.01 -34.46
N VAL A 33 41.50 19.32 -33.94
CA VAL A 33 41.53 17.86 -33.87
C VAL A 33 40.54 17.37 -32.81
N LEU A 34 40.52 18.00 -31.64
CA LEU A 34 39.61 17.65 -30.56
C LEU A 34 38.22 18.29 -30.72
N PHE A 35 38.14 19.55 -31.13
CA PHE A 35 36.88 20.33 -31.12
C PHE A 35 36.39 20.78 -32.50
N GLY A 36 37.03 20.35 -33.59
CA GLY A 36 36.65 20.77 -34.95
C GLY A 36 35.35 20.17 -35.47
N LYS A 37 35.00 18.94 -35.03
CA LYS A 37 33.78 18.21 -35.40
C LYS A 37 33.00 17.82 -34.15
N PHE A 38 31.67 17.83 -34.26
CA PHE A 38 30.78 17.45 -33.16
C PHE A 38 31.11 16.07 -32.58
N SER A 39 31.35 15.05 -33.41
CA SER A 39 31.66 13.70 -32.93
C SER A 39 32.99 13.62 -32.19
N ALA A 40 33.99 14.42 -32.58
CA ALA A 40 35.28 14.50 -31.89
C ALA A 40 35.11 15.21 -30.53
N ALA A 41 34.44 16.36 -30.52
CA ALA A 41 34.13 17.10 -29.30
C ALA A 41 33.26 16.30 -28.34
N PHE A 42 32.33 15.49 -28.87
CA PHE A 42 31.49 14.59 -28.10
C PHE A 42 32.32 13.51 -27.41
N PHE A 43 33.24 12.87 -28.14
CA PHE A 43 34.11 11.87 -27.56
C PHE A 43 35.07 12.49 -26.51
N SER A 44 35.65 13.65 -26.80
CA SER A 44 36.50 14.36 -25.85
C SER A 44 35.74 14.78 -24.59
N MET A 45 34.51 15.29 -24.70
CA MET A 45 33.70 15.62 -23.54
C MET A 45 33.20 14.38 -22.79
N PHE A 46 32.97 13.27 -23.49
CA PHE A 46 32.67 12.00 -22.85
C PHE A 46 33.86 11.51 -22.01
N GLN A 47 35.09 11.59 -22.52
CA GLN A 47 36.31 11.28 -21.77
C GLN A 47 36.49 12.20 -20.54
N VAL A 48 36.18 13.49 -20.68
CA VAL A 48 36.18 14.43 -19.55
C VAL A 48 35.15 14.02 -18.50
N CYS A 49 33.94 13.63 -18.90
CA CYS A 49 32.90 13.14 -17.99
C CYS A 49 33.31 11.85 -17.26
N THR A 50 34.01 10.93 -17.92
CA THR A 50 34.51 9.70 -17.29
C THR A 50 35.79 9.93 -16.46
N GLY A 51 36.37 11.13 -16.53
CA GLY A 51 37.63 11.46 -15.87
C GLY A 51 38.85 10.77 -16.50
N ASP A 52 38.74 10.27 -17.73
CA ASP A 52 39.84 9.60 -18.43
C ASP A 52 40.61 10.61 -19.27
N GLY A 53 41.94 10.66 -19.11
CA GLY A 53 42.83 11.54 -19.89
C GLY A 53 42.58 13.06 -19.77
N TRP A 54 41.51 13.51 -19.11
CA TRP A 54 41.01 14.88 -19.19
C TRP A 54 42.05 15.96 -18.83
N SER A 55 42.90 15.69 -17.83
CA SER A 55 43.93 16.64 -17.40
C SER A 55 45.05 16.72 -18.43
N THR A 56 45.55 15.58 -18.89
CA THR A 56 46.75 15.48 -19.73
C THR A 56 46.45 15.79 -21.19
N ASP A 57 45.33 15.29 -21.69
CA ASP A 57 45.04 15.28 -23.12
C ASP A 57 44.13 16.44 -23.54
N VAL A 58 43.33 17.00 -22.62
CA VAL A 58 42.39 18.08 -22.93
C VAL A 58 42.77 19.39 -22.24
N VAL A 59 42.89 19.41 -20.90
CA VAL A 59 43.04 20.67 -20.15
C VAL A 59 44.44 21.27 -20.23
N ARG A 60 45.50 20.45 -20.09
CA ARG A 60 46.89 20.94 -20.16
C ARG A 60 47.25 21.53 -21.53
N PRO A 61 46.92 20.91 -22.67
CA PRO A 61 47.20 21.51 -23.98
C PRO A 61 46.42 22.80 -24.22
N MET A 62 45.21 22.90 -23.66
CA MET A 62 44.31 24.05 -23.84
C MET A 62 44.68 25.29 -23.01
N PHE A 63 45.18 25.09 -21.79
CA PHE A 63 45.34 26.16 -20.79
C PHE A 63 46.74 26.23 -20.16
N GLY A 64 47.66 25.33 -20.52
CA GLY A 64 48.99 25.24 -19.92
C GLY A 64 48.95 24.72 -18.47
N GLU A 65 50.03 24.93 -17.73
CA GLU A 65 50.20 24.39 -16.36
C GLU A 65 49.22 24.96 -15.33
N SER A 66 48.64 26.15 -15.58
CA SER A 66 47.70 26.81 -14.65
C SER A 66 46.25 26.32 -14.78
N GLY A 67 45.87 25.67 -15.89
CA GLY A 67 44.49 25.24 -16.14
C GLY A 67 44.04 24.01 -15.34
N VAL A 68 44.99 23.26 -14.77
CA VAL A 68 44.69 22.02 -14.03
C VAL A 68 43.86 22.33 -12.78
N VAL A 69 44.16 23.45 -12.10
CA VAL A 69 43.46 23.87 -10.88
C VAL A 69 42.00 24.24 -11.17
N SER A 70 41.73 24.91 -12.31
CA SER A 70 40.35 25.26 -12.69
C SER A 70 39.50 24.04 -13.04
N GLY A 71 40.10 23.00 -13.62
CA GLY A 71 39.38 21.78 -13.98
C GLY A 71 38.93 20.96 -12.76
N TYR A 72 39.78 20.87 -11.73
CA TYR A 72 39.39 20.21 -10.46
C TYR A 72 38.23 20.93 -9.76
N PHE A 73 38.21 22.27 -9.78
CA PHE A 73 37.11 23.04 -9.22
C PHE A 73 35.79 22.82 -9.96
N LEU A 74 35.82 22.85 -11.29
CA LEU A 74 34.61 22.64 -12.11
C LEU A 74 34.08 21.20 -11.98
N LEU A 75 34.96 20.20 -11.93
CA LEU A 75 34.57 18.81 -11.75
C LEU A 75 33.91 18.57 -10.39
N ASN A 76 34.47 19.12 -9.31
CA ASN A 76 33.90 18.98 -7.97
C ASN A 76 32.51 19.64 -7.85
N VAL A 77 32.28 20.78 -8.50
CA VAL A 77 30.96 21.43 -8.51
C VAL A 77 29.93 20.58 -9.26
N VAL A 78 30.29 20.04 -10.43
CA VAL A 78 29.38 19.19 -11.21
C VAL A 78 29.02 17.90 -10.46
N VAL A 79 30.00 17.25 -9.81
CA VAL A 79 29.74 16.05 -8.99
C VAL A 79 28.82 16.37 -7.82
N ALA A 80 29.01 17.51 -7.15
CA ALA A 80 28.15 17.92 -6.05
C ALA A 80 26.70 18.13 -6.51
N VAL A 81 26.49 18.79 -7.64
CA VAL A 81 25.15 19.02 -8.21
C VAL A 81 24.46 17.71 -8.61
N LEU A 82 25.19 16.78 -9.24
CA LEU A 82 24.63 15.48 -9.62
C LEU A 82 24.27 14.61 -8.40
N LEU A 83 25.09 14.65 -7.35
CA LEU A 83 24.80 13.93 -6.10
C LEU A 83 23.60 14.51 -5.38
N ASP A 84 23.42 15.82 -5.39
CA ASP A 84 22.27 16.49 -4.78
C ASP A 84 20.95 16.11 -5.47
N GLU A 85 20.92 16.17 -6.80
CA GLU A 85 19.74 15.76 -7.58
C GLU A 85 19.42 14.27 -7.40
N PHE A 86 20.46 13.41 -7.40
CA PHE A 86 20.28 11.97 -7.15
C PHE A 86 19.78 11.69 -5.72
N ALA A 87 20.34 12.37 -4.71
CA ALA A 87 19.92 12.22 -3.32
C ALA A 87 18.46 12.65 -3.14
N SER A 88 18.07 13.77 -3.74
CA SER A 88 16.69 14.27 -3.74
C SER A 88 15.71 13.30 -4.39
N ALA A 89 16.07 12.73 -5.55
CA ALA A 89 15.25 11.72 -6.23
C ALA A 89 15.08 10.44 -5.38
N VAL A 90 16.17 9.96 -4.76
CA VAL A 90 16.14 8.78 -3.88
C VAL A 90 15.31 9.03 -2.62
N GLU A 91 15.41 10.21 -2.02
CA GLU A 91 14.64 10.56 -0.84
C GLU A 91 13.14 10.66 -1.14
N THR A 92 12.79 11.24 -2.28
CA THR A 92 11.40 11.33 -2.77
C THR A 92 10.80 9.93 -2.97
N GLU A 93 11.55 9.02 -3.59
CA GLU A 93 11.07 7.65 -3.79
C GLU A 93 10.96 6.87 -2.48
N LYS A 94 11.92 7.05 -1.57
CA LYS A 94 11.88 6.46 -0.22
C LYS A 94 10.68 6.96 0.58
N ARG A 95 10.32 8.24 0.44
CA ARG A 95 9.13 8.82 1.07
C ARG A 95 7.86 8.19 0.55
N ARG A 96 7.73 8.02 -0.77
CA ARG A 96 6.58 7.32 -1.38
C ARG A 96 6.44 5.88 -0.91
N MET A 97 7.55 5.16 -0.78
CA MET A 97 7.51 3.79 -0.24
C MET A 97 7.08 3.75 1.23
N LYS A 98 7.54 4.71 2.04
CA LYS A 98 7.10 4.82 3.44
C LYS A 98 5.62 5.17 3.56
N GLU A 99 5.12 6.08 2.74
CA GLU A 99 3.69 6.45 2.74
C GLU A 99 2.81 5.27 2.35
N LYS A 100 3.18 4.52 1.29
CA LYS A 100 2.48 3.28 0.92
C LYS A 100 2.51 2.24 2.02
N LYS A 101 3.66 2.06 2.67
CA LYS A 101 3.77 1.13 3.79
C LYS A 101 2.91 1.57 4.97
N ASN A 102 2.92 2.85 5.32
CA ASN A 102 2.08 3.37 6.41
C ASN A 102 0.59 3.20 6.08
N MET A 103 0.16 3.43 4.84
CA MET A 103 -1.23 3.19 4.43
C MET A 103 -1.60 1.70 4.52
N LEU A 104 -0.69 0.80 4.16
CA LEU A 104 -0.88 -0.65 4.30
C LEU A 104 -0.90 -1.09 5.76
N ASP A 105 0.00 -0.57 6.60
CA ASP A 105 0.07 -0.88 8.03
C ASP A 105 -1.18 -0.36 8.76
N VAL A 106 -1.74 0.79 8.36
CA VAL A 106 -3.02 1.32 8.87
C VAL A 106 -4.19 0.44 8.41
N ALA A 107 -4.20 0.01 7.15
CA ALA A 107 -5.23 -0.91 6.63
C ALA A 107 -5.12 -2.34 7.21
N SER A 108 -3.97 -2.69 7.78
CA SER A 108 -3.69 -3.99 8.38
C SER A 108 -3.81 -3.99 9.90
N ALA A 109 -4.28 -2.88 10.50
CA ALA A 109 -4.60 -2.85 11.91
C ALA A 109 -5.72 -3.86 12.21
N PRO A 110 -5.64 -4.62 13.32
CA PRO A 110 -6.66 -5.59 13.68
C PRO A 110 -8.00 -4.88 13.85
N HIS A 111 -8.99 -5.28 13.07
CA HIS A 111 -10.34 -4.77 13.20
C HIS A 111 -10.97 -5.39 14.43
N PHE A 112 -11.75 -4.63 15.20
CA PHE A 112 -12.43 -5.14 16.39
C PHE A 112 -13.40 -6.29 16.11
N LEU A 113 -13.82 -6.47 14.85
CA LEU A 113 -14.67 -7.56 14.40
C LEU A 113 -13.89 -8.79 13.96
N ASP A 114 -12.56 -8.73 13.83
CA ASP A 114 -11.77 -9.84 13.27
C ASP A 114 -12.00 -11.17 14.00
N PRO A 115 -12.10 -11.26 15.35
CA PRO A 115 -12.44 -12.51 16.04
C PRO A 115 -13.84 -13.04 15.68
N LEU A 116 -14.80 -12.13 15.50
CA LEU A 116 -16.16 -12.46 15.12
C LEU A 116 -16.23 -12.91 13.66
N LEU A 117 -15.52 -12.22 12.77
CA LEU A 117 -15.41 -12.54 11.35
C LEU A 117 -14.64 -13.85 11.14
N GLU A 118 -13.67 -14.17 11.98
CA GLU A 118 -12.98 -15.46 12.01
C GLU A 118 -13.95 -16.59 12.38
N PHE A 119 -14.81 -16.39 13.38
CA PHE A 119 -15.87 -17.35 13.73
C PHE A 119 -16.88 -17.55 12.59
N LEU A 120 -17.25 -16.45 11.92
CA LEU A 120 -18.15 -16.48 10.75
C LEU A 120 -17.50 -17.14 9.54
N ALA A 121 -16.19 -16.95 9.32
CA ALA A 121 -15.44 -17.52 8.21
C ALA A 121 -15.39 -19.05 8.24
N GLN A 122 -15.55 -19.67 9.41
CA GLN A 122 -15.59 -21.13 9.58
C GLN A 122 -16.96 -21.74 9.18
N TYR A 123 -17.58 -21.28 8.09
CA TYR A 123 -18.87 -21.82 7.61
C TYR A 123 -18.67 -22.94 6.60
N GLN A 124 -19.58 -23.94 6.59
CA GLN A 124 -19.54 -25.02 5.58
C GLN A 124 -20.57 -24.83 4.45
N THR A 125 -21.67 -24.16 4.75
CA THR A 125 -22.77 -23.94 3.80
C THR A 125 -23.32 -22.53 3.95
N GLU A 126 -23.97 -21.99 2.92
CA GLU A 126 -24.62 -20.67 2.99
C GLU A 126 -25.67 -20.60 4.12
N LYS A 127 -26.37 -21.71 4.36
CA LYS A 127 -27.35 -21.82 5.44
C LYS A 127 -26.68 -21.69 6.82
N ASP A 128 -25.55 -22.37 7.01
CA ASP A 128 -24.75 -22.30 8.24
C ASP A 128 -24.24 -20.88 8.49
N LEU A 129 -23.78 -20.18 7.44
CA LEU A 129 -23.38 -18.77 7.55
C LEU A 129 -24.54 -17.89 8.04
N LYS A 130 -25.73 -18.03 7.43
CA LYS A 130 -26.93 -17.27 7.85
C LYS A 130 -27.35 -17.59 9.27
N ASP A 131 -27.31 -18.86 9.66
CA ASP A 131 -27.65 -19.29 11.02
C ASP A 131 -26.64 -18.74 12.04
N LYS A 132 -25.35 -18.69 11.71
CA LYS A 132 -24.32 -18.04 12.56
C LYS A 132 -24.55 -16.53 12.67
N ILE A 133 -24.81 -15.84 11.57
CA ILE A 133 -25.12 -14.39 11.59
C ILE A 133 -26.37 -14.13 12.45
N ARG A 134 -27.37 -15.02 12.44
CA ARG A 134 -28.56 -14.92 13.31
C ARG A 134 -28.21 -15.00 14.79
N VAL A 135 -27.36 -15.96 15.16
CA VAL A 135 -26.90 -16.07 16.55
C VAL A 135 -26.18 -14.79 16.98
N VAL A 136 -25.32 -14.24 16.13
CA VAL A 136 -24.64 -12.97 16.41
C VAL A 136 -25.65 -11.83 16.54
N PHE A 137 -26.62 -11.72 15.63
CA PHE A 137 -27.66 -10.70 15.70
C PHE A 137 -28.48 -10.78 16.98
N ASP A 138 -28.90 -11.98 17.39
CA ASP A 138 -29.69 -12.18 18.60
C ASP A 138 -28.89 -11.81 19.86
N VAL A 139 -27.59 -12.15 19.88
CA VAL A 139 -26.67 -11.76 20.95
C VAL A 139 -26.46 -10.24 20.96
N THR A 140 -26.23 -9.61 19.81
CA THR A 140 -26.04 -8.16 19.70
C THR A 140 -27.31 -7.39 20.06
N ASN A 141 -28.48 -7.82 19.57
CA ASN A 141 -29.75 -7.18 19.85
C ASN A 141 -30.12 -7.30 21.35
N SER A 142 -29.89 -8.48 21.94
CA SER A 142 -30.04 -8.64 23.39
C SER A 142 -29.01 -7.81 24.17
N PHE A 143 -27.80 -7.64 23.65
CA PHE A 143 -26.76 -6.80 24.24
C PHE A 143 -27.14 -5.32 24.32
N PHE A 144 -27.68 -4.75 23.24
CA PHE A 144 -28.14 -3.37 23.25
C PHE A 144 -29.34 -3.15 24.18
N SER A 145 -30.19 -4.17 24.35
CA SER A 145 -31.32 -4.14 25.28
C SER A 145 -30.93 -4.26 26.77
N LEU A 146 -29.70 -4.69 27.07
CA LEU A 146 -29.25 -4.89 28.45
C LEU A 146 -28.96 -3.55 29.16
N PRO A 147 -29.33 -3.41 30.44
CA PRO A 147 -28.92 -2.28 31.27
C PRO A 147 -27.39 -2.11 31.31
N SER A 148 -26.91 -0.87 31.36
CA SER A 148 -25.47 -0.51 31.31
C SER A 148 -24.57 -1.26 32.29
N HIS A 149 -25.09 -1.69 33.45
CA HIS A 149 -24.33 -2.43 34.46
C HIS A 149 -24.07 -3.91 34.12
N LEU A 150 -24.83 -4.51 33.19
CA LEU A 150 -24.65 -5.91 32.76
C LEU A 150 -23.74 -6.03 31.53
N LYS A 151 -23.56 -4.94 30.77
CA LYS A 151 -22.70 -4.92 29.57
C LYS A 151 -21.23 -5.19 29.89
N GLY A 152 -20.74 -4.70 31.04
CA GLY A 152 -19.38 -4.97 31.51
C GLY A 152 -19.10 -6.44 31.85
N LEU A 153 -20.14 -7.23 32.18
CA LEU A 153 -19.99 -8.64 32.54
C LEU A 153 -19.86 -9.53 31.29
N LEU A 154 -20.52 -9.15 30.19
CA LEU A 154 -20.36 -9.82 28.90
C LEU A 154 -19.00 -9.53 28.26
N TYR A 155 -18.48 -8.31 28.46
CA TYR A 155 -17.12 -7.95 28.07
C TYR A 155 -16.10 -8.87 28.75
N GLN A 156 -16.30 -9.16 30.04
CA GLN A 156 -15.46 -10.07 30.82
C GLN A 156 -15.52 -11.55 30.37
N ILE A 157 -16.53 -11.92 29.57
CA ILE A 157 -16.70 -13.27 29.01
C ILE A 157 -16.12 -13.36 27.59
N LEU A 158 -16.17 -12.26 26.82
CA LEU A 158 -15.58 -12.15 25.49
C LEU A 158 -14.07 -11.85 25.55
N ASP A 159 -13.63 -11.12 26.58
CA ASP A 159 -12.25 -10.76 26.82
C ASP A 159 -11.57 -11.89 27.64
N GLY A 160 -11.36 -13.01 26.96
CA GLY A 160 -10.47 -14.05 27.43
C GLY A 160 -9.04 -13.71 27.01
N ASP A 161 -8.24 -13.24 27.98
CA ASP A 161 -6.77 -13.14 27.96
C ASP A 161 -6.20 -11.71 27.72
N ASP A 162 -5.93 -11.02 28.84
CA ASP A 162 -4.89 -10.02 29.21
C ASP A 162 -4.19 -9.11 28.18
N ASN A 163 -4.60 -9.03 26.91
CA ASN A 163 -3.89 -8.26 25.89
C ASN A 163 -4.53 -6.88 25.65
N GLU A 164 -3.76 -5.85 26.02
CA GLU A 164 -3.93 -4.40 25.78
C GLU A 164 -5.22 -3.93 25.06
N THR A 165 -6.20 -3.53 25.89
CA THR A 165 -7.00 -2.31 25.74
C THR A 165 -7.67 -2.06 24.39
N LEU A 166 -8.52 -2.98 23.95
CA LEU A 166 -9.77 -2.49 23.38
C LEU A 166 -10.64 -2.07 24.56
N THR A 167 -10.82 -0.78 24.79
CA THR A 167 -11.78 -0.30 25.80
C THR A 167 -13.18 -0.54 25.28
N TYR A 168 -14.10 -1.01 26.13
CA TYR A 168 -15.52 -1.17 25.81
C TYR A 168 -16.10 0.06 25.09
N ASP A 169 -15.72 1.26 25.54
CA ASP A 169 -16.17 2.53 24.94
C ASP A 169 -15.76 2.63 23.46
N LYS A 170 -14.53 2.21 23.13
CA LYS A 170 -14.04 2.20 21.74
C LYS A 170 -14.78 1.16 20.89
N PHE A 171 -15.07 -0.01 21.46
CA PHE A 171 -15.88 -1.01 20.74
C PHE A 171 -17.28 -0.49 20.41
N VAL A 172 -17.90 0.24 21.34
CA VAL A 172 -19.23 0.83 21.12
C VAL A 172 -19.16 1.95 20.09
N GLU A 173 -18.19 2.85 20.17
CA GLU A 173 -17.97 3.91 19.17
C GLU A 173 -17.74 3.32 17.77
N ASP A 174 -16.81 2.37 17.64
CA ASP A 174 -16.51 1.73 16.35
C ASP A 174 -17.73 0.95 15.80
N TRP A 175 -18.57 0.40 16.68
CA TRP A 175 -19.81 -0.28 16.30
C TRP A 175 -20.90 0.70 15.85
N GLU A 176 -21.07 1.82 16.56
CA GLU A 176 -22.03 2.87 16.20
C GLU A 176 -21.66 3.50 14.85
N ASP A 177 -20.38 3.81 14.63
CA ASP A 177 -19.84 4.32 13.36
C ASP A 177 -20.09 3.35 12.19
N LEU A 178 -19.88 2.05 12.43
CA LEU A 178 -20.16 1.02 11.43
C LEU A 178 -21.64 0.97 11.05
N MET A 179 -22.53 1.14 12.03
CA MET A 179 -23.97 1.16 11.77
C MET A 179 -24.41 2.47 11.09
N GLU A 180 -23.76 3.60 11.38
CA GLU A 180 -24.05 4.91 10.77
C GLU A 180 -23.66 4.97 9.28
N THR A 181 -22.58 4.29 8.89
CA THR A 181 -22.15 4.21 7.47
C THR A 181 -23.05 3.33 6.59
N THR A 182 -24.02 2.63 7.17
CA THR A 182 -24.93 1.77 6.42
C THR A 182 -26.00 2.64 5.76
N PRO A 183 -26.31 2.48 4.45
CA PRO A 183 -27.25 3.35 3.75
C PRO A 183 -28.65 3.35 4.39
N GLN A 184 -28.92 4.42 5.14
CA GLN A 184 -30.19 4.85 5.74
C GLN A 184 -31.24 3.76 5.98
N THR A 185 -31.22 3.20 7.18
CA THR A 185 -32.41 2.61 7.78
C THR A 185 -33.46 3.71 7.97
N THR A 186 -34.68 3.41 7.54
CA THR A 186 -35.80 4.35 7.45
C THR A 186 -36.30 4.76 8.85
N GLY A 187 -35.69 5.76 9.48
CA GLY A 187 -36.23 6.50 10.64
C GLY A 187 -36.66 5.68 11.88
N LYS A 188 -36.30 4.39 11.95
CA LYS A 188 -36.66 3.48 13.04
C LYS A 188 -35.41 3.13 13.82
N SER A 189 -35.49 3.30 15.14
CA SER A 189 -34.44 2.99 16.13
C SER A 189 -34.01 1.51 16.19
N GLU A 190 -34.60 0.64 15.37
CA GLU A 190 -34.34 -0.80 15.40
C GLU A 190 -33.68 -1.24 14.10
N ILE A 191 -32.52 -1.87 14.24
CA ILE A 191 -31.75 -2.43 13.11
C ILE A 191 -32.53 -3.61 12.53
N CYS A 192 -32.88 -3.54 11.25
CA CYS A 192 -33.52 -4.67 10.58
C CYS A 192 -32.51 -5.81 10.37
N TRP A 193 -32.96 -7.06 10.54
CA TRP A 193 -32.17 -8.26 10.23
C TRP A 193 -31.46 -8.19 8.87
N LYS A 194 -32.15 -7.71 7.82
CA LYS A 194 -31.59 -7.67 6.46
C LYS A 194 -30.42 -6.70 6.33
N ASP A 195 -30.48 -5.57 7.02
CA ASP A 195 -29.44 -4.55 6.98
C ASP A 195 -28.21 -5.05 7.75
N PHE A 196 -28.43 -5.67 8.91
CA PHE A 196 -27.39 -6.34 9.68
C PHE A 196 -26.71 -7.47 8.88
N GLU A 197 -27.49 -8.32 8.21
CA GLU A 197 -26.97 -9.37 7.34
C GLU A 197 -26.08 -8.79 6.22
N GLY A 198 -26.51 -7.69 5.60
CA GLY A 198 -25.73 -6.97 4.59
C GLY A 198 -24.39 -6.44 5.12
N VAL A 199 -24.40 -5.79 6.29
CA VAL A 199 -23.19 -5.26 6.94
C VAL A 199 -22.22 -6.40 7.28
N MET A 200 -22.70 -7.47 7.91
CA MET A 200 -21.85 -8.59 8.30
C MET A 200 -21.24 -9.33 7.09
N LEU A 201 -21.99 -9.47 6.00
CA LEU A 201 -21.46 -10.05 4.75
C LEU A 201 -20.42 -9.12 4.09
N GLY A 202 -20.64 -7.81 4.10
CA GLY A 202 -19.66 -6.82 3.63
C GLY A 202 -18.36 -6.91 4.40
N GLN A 203 -18.45 -6.91 5.73
CA GLN A 203 -17.30 -7.03 6.63
C GLN A 203 -16.57 -8.37 6.49
N LEU A 204 -17.30 -9.47 6.30
CA LEU A 204 -16.69 -10.78 6.07
C LEU A 204 -15.90 -10.83 4.74
N ASN A 205 -16.40 -10.19 3.70
CA ASN A 205 -15.67 -10.07 2.42
C ASN A 205 -14.39 -9.21 2.57
N GLU A 206 -14.48 -8.11 3.32
CA GLU A 206 -13.33 -7.27 3.59
C GLU A 206 -12.27 -8.00 4.43
N PHE A 207 -12.70 -8.76 5.44
CA PHE A 207 -11.84 -9.64 6.22
C PHE A 207 -11.14 -10.71 5.38
N ALA A 208 -11.87 -11.36 4.46
CA ALA A 208 -11.28 -12.31 3.53
C ALA A 208 -10.20 -11.65 2.65
N CYS A 209 -10.45 -10.43 2.17
CA CYS A 209 -9.45 -9.64 1.45
C CYS A 209 -8.20 -9.36 2.32
N ARG A 210 -8.37 -8.94 3.58
CA ARG A 210 -7.26 -8.68 4.52
C ARG A 210 -6.44 -9.94 4.81
N GLN A 211 -7.09 -11.10 4.98
CA GLN A 211 -6.40 -12.39 5.13
C GLN A 211 -5.60 -12.77 3.89
N ALA A 212 -6.15 -12.56 2.68
CA ALA A 212 -5.47 -12.86 1.42
C ALA A 212 -4.20 -11.99 1.24
N VAL A 213 -4.25 -10.71 1.61
CA VAL A 213 -3.09 -9.81 1.56
C VAL A 213 -2.01 -10.23 2.57
N THR A 214 -2.42 -10.63 3.77
CA THR A 214 -1.49 -11.07 4.83
C THR A 214 -0.77 -12.36 4.43
N THR A 215 -1.53 -13.36 3.96
CA THR A 215 -0.98 -14.65 3.51
C THR A 215 -0.14 -14.52 2.24
N GLY A 216 -0.56 -13.68 1.28
CA GLY A 216 0.20 -13.38 0.06
C GLY A 216 1.53 -12.65 0.33
N SER A 217 1.53 -11.66 1.24
CA SER A 217 2.74 -10.94 1.64
C SER A 217 3.72 -11.84 2.39
N GLN A 218 3.21 -12.81 3.17
CA GLN A 218 4.03 -13.75 3.91
C GLN A 218 4.75 -14.76 3.00
N GLN A 219 4.16 -15.12 1.85
CA GLN A 219 4.83 -15.95 0.84
C GLN A 219 5.97 -15.20 0.14
N ASP A 220 5.80 -13.90 -0.16
CA ASP A 220 6.86 -13.10 -0.80
C ASP A 220 8.04 -12.83 0.16
N ILE A 221 7.74 -12.63 1.45
CA ILE A 221 8.77 -12.49 2.50
C ILE A 221 9.47 -13.82 2.78
N SER A 222 8.74 -14.95 2.88
CA SER A 222 9.36 -16.27 3.00
C SER A 222 10.20 -16.63 1.77
N GLY A 223 9.74 -16.27 0.56
CA GLY A 223 10.49 -16.47 -0.68
C GLY A 223 11.79 -15.66 -0.73
N GLN A 224 11.77 -14.42 -0.21
CA GLN A 224 13.00 -13.62 -0.06
C GLN A 224 13.93 -14.16 1.04
N VAL A 225 13.40 -14.59 2.19
CA VAL A 225 14.20 -15.15 3.29
C VAL A 225 14.84 -16.50 2.92
N VAL A 226 14.12 -17.35 2.15
CA VAL A 226 14.67 -18.60 1.60
C VAL A 226 15.75 -18.30 0.56
N ARG A 227 15.51 -17.35 -0.37
CA ARG A 227 16.56 -16.91 -1.32
C ARG A 227 17.79 -16.35 -0.63
N SER A 228 17.65 -15.58 0.45
CA SER A 228 18.79 -15.08 1.22
C SER A 228 19.53 -16.17 2.01
N ARG A 229 18.87 -17.26 2.41
CA ARG A 229 19.54 -18.42 3.02
C ARG A 229 20.28 -19.28 2.00
N ASP A 230 19.73 -19.48 0.82
CA ASP A 230 20.40 -20.24 -0.25
C ASP A 230 21.63 -19.47 -0.77
N GLN A 231 21.53 -18.14 -0.92
CA GLN A 231 22.69 -17.31 -1.29
C GLN A 231 23.79 -17.31 -0.22
N LYS A 232 23.43 -17.47 1.05
CA LYS A 232 24.38 -17.61 2.16
C LYS A 232 25.02 -19.01 2.20
N ARG A 233 24.25 -20.08 1.91
CA ARG A 233 24.80 -21.43 1.76
C ARG A 233 25.75 -21.55 0.58
N ASP A 234 25.47 -20.89 -0.54
CA ASP A 234 26.37 -20.92 -1.70
C ASP A 234 27.69 -20.15 -1.44
N GLN A 235 27.66 -19.13 -0.57
CA GLN A 235 28.87 -18.45 -0.09
C GLN A 235 29.66 -19.29 0.92
N GLU A 236 28.97 -20.02 1.80
CA GLU A 236 29.61 -20.90 2.80
C GLU A 236 30.14 -22.21 2.17
N ALA A 237 29.48 -22.74 1.13
CA ALA A 237 29.92 -23.93 0.38
C ALA A 237 31.18 -23.70 -0.47
N HIS A 238 31.53 -22.44 -0.76
CA HIS A 238 32.83 -22.11 -1.35
C HIS A 238 33.97 -22.02 -0.32
N GLN A 239 33.67 -22.09 0.99
CA GLN A 239 34.65 -21.98 2.06
C GLN A 239 34.93 -23.30 2.80
N GLU A 240 34.06 -24.31 2.68
CA GLU A 240 34.28 -25.64 3.28
C GLU A 240 34.16 -26.76 2.24
N GLY A 241 35.24 -26.99 1.49
CA GLY A 241 35.49 -28.28 0.86
C GLY A 241 36.20 -29.20 1.83
N ASP A 242 35.45 -30.06 2.53
CA ASP A 242 35.80 -31.45 2.90
C ASP A 242 34.99 -31.91 4.13
N ALA A 243 33.83 -32.55 3.92
CA ALA A 243 33.40 -33.73 4.67
C ALA A 243 31.99 -34.21 4.23
N SER A 244 31.93 -35.48 3.88
CA SER A 244 30.75 -36.30 3.57
C SER A 244 29.81 -36.53 4.76
N ALA A 245 28.48 -36.50 4.56
CA ALA A 245 27.57 -37.66 4.76
C ALA A 245 26.05 -37.31 4.77
N SER A 246 25.29 -38.31 4.31
CA SER A 246 23.83 -38.56 4.23
C SER A 246 22.81 -37.87 5.15
N SER A 247 21.61 -37.57 4.62
CA SER A 247 20.33 -37.77 5.35
C SER A 247 19.08 -37.82 4.43
N SER A 248 18.06 -38.57 4.90
CA SER A 248 16.80 -38.98 4.26
C SER A 248 15.74 -37.89 4.06
N PRO A 249 14.77 -38.05 3.12
CA PRO A 249 13.58 -37.23 3.02
C PRO A 249 12.35 -37.91 3.65
N GLY A 250 11.61 -37.19 4.49
CA GLY A 250 10.31 -37.64 5.00
C GLY A 250 9.65 -36.54 5.83
N ASN A 251 8.85 -35.68 5.17
CA ASN A 251 7.75 -34.88 5.77
C ASN A 251 7.05 -33.89 4.81
N SER A 252 7.23 -33.97 3.48
CA SER A 252 6.64 -32.99 2.55
C SER A 252 5.17 -33.22 2.17
N GLU A 253 4.58 -34.37 2.49
CA GLU A 253 3.20 -34.69 2.09
C GLU A 253 2.11 -34.14 3.03
N GLN A 254 2.42 -33.84 4.30
CA GLN A 254 1.41 -33.30 5.21
C GLN A 254 1.13 -31.81 4.97
N ALA A 255 2.18 -31.03 4.61
CA ALA A 255 2.07 -29.59 4.34
C ALA A 255 1.35 -29.26 3.02
N THR A 256 1.24 -30.22 2.10
CA THR A 256 0.55 -30.02 0.82
C THR A 256 -0.96 -30.22 0.93
N LEU A 257 -1.45 -30.96 1.93
CA LEU A 257 -2.87 -31.23 2.12
C LEU A 257 -3.61 -30.05 2.78
N ASP A 258 -2.97 -29.34 3.70
CA ASP A 258 -3.53 -28.11 4.30
C ASP A 258 -3.62 -26.95 3.27
N LEU A 259 -2.70 -26.91 2.30
CA LEU A 259 -2.68 -25.91 1.21
C LEU A 259 -3.84 -26.08 0.21
N VAL A 260 -4.33 -27.31 0.01
CA VAL A 260 -5.42 -27.60 -0.95
C VAL A 260 -6.78 -27.21 -0.36
N HIS A 261 -6.96 -27.30 0.95
CA HIS A 261 -8.20 -26.91 1.61
C HIS A 261 -8.39 -25.39 1.69
N GLN A 262 -7.29 -24.62 1.77
CA GLN A 262 -7.31 -23.16 1.83
C GLN A 262 -7.56 -22.51 0.46
N ASN A 263 -7.07 -23.11 -0.62
CA ASN A 263 -7.29 -22.61 -1.99
C ASN A 263 -8.73 -22.84 -2.52
N ALA A 264 -9.48 -23.79 -1.94
CA ALA A 264 -10.86 -24.05 -2.37
C ALA A 264 -11.84 -22.92 -1.97
N VAL A 265 -11.53 -22.15 -0.93
CA VAL A 265 -12.36 -21.03 -0.46
C VAL A 265 -12.24 -19.80 -1.38
N MET A 266 -11.06 -19.58 -1.98
CA MET A 266 -10.82 -18.49 -2.94
C MET A 266 -11.56 -18.65 -4.28
N ILE A 267 -11.91 -19.88 -4.68
CA ILE A 267 -12.54 -20.15 -5.99
C ILE A 267 -14.07 -19.98 -5.93
N ALA A 268 -14.68 -19.93 -4.75
CA ALA A 268 -16.14 -19.90 -4.59
C ALA A 268 -16.77 -18.49 -4.68
N PHE A 269 -15.97 -17.42 -4.78
CA PHE A 269 -16.47 -16.04 -4.81
C PHE A 269 -15.80 -15.24 -5.94
N GLU A 270 -16.18 -15.49 -7.19
CA GLU A 270 -16.06 -14.50 -8.27
C GLU A 270 -17.35 -13.66 -8.30
N PRO A 271 -17.39 -12.45 -7.73
CA PRO A 271 -18.41 -11.49 -8.11
C PRO A 271 -18.04 -10.90 -9.48
N ASP A 272 -19.01 -10.91 -10.40
CA ASP A 272 -18.93 -10.30 -11.73
C ASP A 272 -18.41 -8.85 -11.67
N MET A 273 -17.14 -8.68 -12.01
CA MET A 273 -16.40 -7.42 -11.94
C MET A 273 -16.71 -6.47 -13.12
N SER A 274 -17.64 -6.83 -14.00
CA SER A 274 -17.87 -6.13 -15.27
C SER A 274 -18.66 -4.82 -15.16
N GLN A 275 -19.28 -4.49 -14.02
CA GLN A 275 -20.10 -3.28 -13.89
C GLN A 275 -19.40 -2.06 -13.25
N LYS A 276 -18.30 -2.24 -12.51
CA LYS A 276 -17.64 -1.11 -11.80
C LYS A 276 -16.73 -0.25 -12.69
N GLN A 277 -16.30 -0.72 -13.86
CA GLN A 277 -15.47 0.10 -14.76
C GLN A 277 -16.28 1.08 -15.63
N LEU A 278 -17.61 0.96 -15.70
CA LEU A 278 -18.43 1.89 -16.48
C LEU A 278 -18.77 3.19 -15.74
N TYR A 279 -18.48 3.29 -14.43
CA TYR A 279 -18.90 4.42 -13.59
C TYR A 279 -17.79 5.42 -13.23
N LEU A 280 -16.52 5.16 -13.58
CA LEU A 280 -15.39 6.03 -13.21
C LEU A 280 -14.79 6.80 -14.40
N GLN A 281 -15.46 6.83 -15.54
CA GLN A 281 -14.96 7.51 -16.74
C GLN A 281 -15.81 8.71 -17.20
N ASP A 282 -16.76 9.16 -16.38
CA ASP A 282 -17.67 10.26 -16.71
C ASP A 282 -17.79 11.29 -15.58
N ASN A 283 -16.64 11.87 -15.20
CA ASN A 283 -16.56 13.09 -14.39
C ASN A 283 -15.25 13.82 -14.76
N GLY A 284 -15.17 14.22 -16.03
CA GLY A 284 -14.28 15.28 -16.46
C GLY A 284 -15.10 16.57 -16.54
N ASP A 285 -14.50 17.62 -16.00
CA ASP A 285 -14.70 19.02 -16.34
C ASP A 285 -16.15 19.52 -16.32
N ASP A 286 -16.53 20.25 -15.27
CA ASP A 286 -17.35 21.45 -15.40
C ASP A 286 -17.26 22.28 -14.09
N ASP A 287 -16.79 23.51 -14.26
CA ASP A 287 -17.18 24.77 -13.58
C ASP A 287 -17.72 24.74 -12.14
N GLU A 288 -17.13 25.55 -11.25
CA GLU A 288 -17.84 26.62 -10.54
C GLU A 288 -16.97 27.30 -9.44
N ASP A 289 -16.53 28.52 -9.72
CA ASP A 289 -16.25 29.55 -8.71
C ASP A 289 -17.10 30.78 -9.08
N ASN A 290 -18.39 30.78 -8.75
CA ASN A 290 -19.14 32.03 -8.61
C ASN A 290 -20.51 31.91 -7.91
N LEU A 291 -20.83 32.95 -7.13
CA LEU A 291 -22.12 33.39 -6.58
C LEU A 291 -22.59 32.67 -5.30
N ASN A 292 -22.51 33.31 -4.13
CA ASN A 292 -23.38 34.38 -3.59
C ASN A 292 -24.84 33.94 -3.34
N GLU A 293 -25.18 34.05 -2.05
CA GLU A 293 -26.42 34.63 -1.49
C GLU A 293 -27.76 33.86 -1.61
N ASP A 294 -28.56 34.12 -0.57
CA ASP A 294 -30.00 33.89 -0.37
C ASP A 294 -30.39 32.51 0.20
N ASP A 295 -30.71 32.41 1.49
CA ASP A 295 -31.93 32.86 2.20
C ASP A 295 -33.12 31.90 2.00
N ASP A 296 -33.66 31.46 3.15
CA ASP A 296 -35.03 31.06 3.46
C ASP A 296 -35.76 30.04 2.55
N ASP A 297 -36.23 28.95 3.17
CA ASP A 297 -37.68 28.72 3.24
C ASP A 297 -38.00 27.52 4.15
N ASP A 298 -38.78 27.84 5.19
CA ASP A 298 -39.56 26.92 6.01
C ASP A 298 -40.58 26.17 5.13
N GLU A 299 -40.63 24.84 5.21
CA GLU A 299 -41.82 24.09 4.79
C GLU A 299 -42.32 23.16 5.90
N ASP A 300 -43.51 23.54 6.37
CA ASP A 300 -44.38 22.84 7.30
C ASP A 300 -44.68 21.39 6.88
N CYS A 301 -44.60 20.47 7.84
CA CYS A 301 -45.29 19.18 7.75
C CYS A 301 -46.31 19.05 8.88
N GLU A 302 -47.52 19.53 8.59
CA GLU A 302 -48.73 19.26 9.35
C GLU A 302 -49.11 17.77 9.30
N GLY A 303 -49.48 17.23 10.46
CA GLY A 303 -50.76 16.52 10.62
C GLY A 303 -50.86 15.06 10.16
N ASN A 304 -50.75 14.13 11.10
CA ASN A 304 -51.76 13.10 11.45
C ASN A 304 -51.12 12.22 12.56
N GLY A 305 -51.57 12.19 13.81
CA GLY A 305 -52.96 12.22 14.25
C GLY A 305 -53.54 10.81 14.26
N GLU A 306 -52.92 9.84 14.96
CA GLU A 306 -53.65 8.65 15.41
C GLU A 306 -53.25 8.24 16.83
N GLU A 307 -54.26 8.42 17.69
CA GLU A 307 -54.37 8.16 19.10
C GLU A 307 -54.64 6.67 19.32
N ILE A 308 -53.78 5.94 20.04
CA ILE A 308 -54.16 4.66 20.66
C ILE A 308 -53.67 4.64 22.11
N LEU A 309 -54.65 4.63 23.00
CA LEU A 309 -54.58 4.64 24.46
C LEU A 309 -55.05 3.27 24.99
N TYR A 310 -54.53 2.88 26.18
CA TYR A 310 -54.95 1.80 27.09
C TYR A 310 -54.54 0.35 26.75
N GLU A 311 -54.18 -0.57 27.66
CA GLU A 311 -54.07 -0.72 29.13
C GLU A 311 -53.12 -1.91 29.37
N ALA A 312 -52.08 -1.85 30.20
CA ALA A 312 -52.06 -2.21 31.63
C ALA A 312 -52.90 -3.45 32.08
N GLY A 313 -52.19 -4.55 32.39
CA GLY A 313 -52.51 -5.40 33.55
C GLY A 313 -53.04 -6.80 33.25
N CYS A 314 -52.25 -7.82 33.59
CA CYS A 314 -52.79 -9.04 34.18
C CYS A 314 -51.76 -9.66 35.14
N ALA A 315 -52.21 -9.84 36.38
CA ALA A 315 -51.69 -10.75 37.39
C ALA A 315 -52.02 -12.21 37.03
#